data_AF-A0A7X8MKM3-F1
#
_entry.id   AF-A0A7X8MKM3-F1
#
_cell.length_a   1.000
_cell.length_b   1.000
_cell.length_c   1.000
_cell.angle_alpha   90.00
_cell.angle_beta   90.00
_cell.angle_gamma   90.00
#
_symmetry.space_group_name_H-M   'P 1'
#
loop_
_entity.id
_entity.type
_entity.pdbx_description
1 polymer ?
#
loop_
_entity_poly.entity_id
_entity_poly.type
_entity_poly.pdbx_seq_one_letter_code
_entity_poly.pdbx_strand_id
1 'polypeptide(L)'
;MSDNRVKKAPPSIDEWLQEAKAHRMATRSGMFLIHNGVVRETPKAQVRQGIDDGSVVTGMEFSYDAAKVDKVITETLNMEGIFHVKVWLNEGQLE
;
A
#
# COMPACT_ATOMS: atom_id res chain seq x y z
N MET A 1 -9.99 -9.64 26.69
CA MET A 1 -10.69 -9.87 25.41
C MET A 1 -9.65 -9.67 24.33
N SER A 2 -9.12 -10.77 23.82
CA SER A 2 -8.03 -10.80 22.83
C SER A 2 -8.61 -10.47 21.45
N ASP A 3 -8.52 -9.21 21.06
CA ASP A 3 -8.86 -8.75 19.72
C ASP A 3 -7.73 -9.23 18.79
N ASN A 4 -7.85 -10.46 18.29
CA ASN A 4 -6.88 -11.07 17.40
C ASN A 4 -7.00 -10.39 16.02
N ARG A 5 -6.46 -9.18 15.90
CA ARG A 5 -6.45 -8.39 14.66
C ARG A 5 -5.42 -9.01 13.72
N VAL A 6 -5.87 -9.91 12.87
CA VAL A 6 -5.04 -10.68 11.95
C VAL A 6 -4.35 -9.75 10.94
N LYS A 7 -3.03 -9.63 11.05
CA LYS A 7 -2.17 -9.01 10.04
C LYS A 7 -2.30 -9.76 8.72
N LYS A 8 -2.57 -9.05 7.61
CA LYS A 8 -2.66 -9.68 6.28
C LYS A 8 -1.27 -10.12 5.83
N ALA A 9 -1.19 -11.26 5.13
CA ALA A 9 0.06 -11.69 4.52
C ALA A 9 0.48 -10.68 3.44
N PRO A 10 1.72 -10.15 3.50
CA PRO A 10 2.19 -9.21 2.48
C PRO A 10 2.39 -9.94 1.14
N PRO A 11 2.10 -9.26 0.01
CA PRO A 11 2.32 -9.82 -1.30
C PRO A 11 3.81 -9.86 -1.66
N SER A 12 4.18 -10.72 -2.60
CA SER A 12 5.46 -10.64 -3.31
C SER A 12 5.35 -9.68 -4.49
N ILE A 13 6.19 -8.65 -4.49
CA ILE A 13 6.28 -7.70 -5.60
C ILE A 13 6.81 -8.38 -6.87
N ASP A 14 7.70 -9.37 -6.72
CA ASP A 14 8.24 -10.10 -7.87
C ASP A 14 7.16 -10.92 -8.57
N GLU A 15 6.32 -11.63 -7.81
CA GLU A 15 5.18 -12.38 -8.35
C GLU A 15 4.20 -11.44 -9.05
N TRP A 16 3.91 -10.29 -8.44
CA TRP A 16 3.03 -9.29 -9.03
C TRP A 16 3.58 -8.71 -10.34
N LEU A 17 4.88 -8.44 -10.41
CA LEU A 17 5.51 -7.99 -11.65
C LEU A 17 5.50 -9.08 -12.73
N GLN A 18 5.67 -10.34 -12.37
CA GLN A 18 5.56 -11.46 -13.31
C GLN A 18 4.14 -11.56 -13.88
N GLU A 19 3.12 -11.51 -13.03
CA GLU A 19 1.71 -11.50 -13.46
C GLU A 19 1.41 -10.31 -14.38
N ALA A 20 1.85 -9.11 -14.00
CA ALA A 20 1.61 -7.89 -14.75
C ALA A 20 2.26 -7.94 -16.14
N LYS A 21 3.46 -8.53 -16.26
CA LYS A 21 4.17 -8.72 -17.53
C LYS A 21 3.58 -9.84 -18.38
N ALA A 22 2.96 -10.84 -17.78
CA ALA A 22 2.25 -11.91 -18.50
C ALA A 22 0.90 -11.45 -19.07
N HIS A 23 0.38 -10.30 -18.62
CA HIS A 23 -0.90 -9.78 -19.09
C HIS A 23 -0.85 -9.38 -20.57
N ARG A 24 -1.92 -9.65 -21.33
CA ARG A 24 -2.01 -9.34 -22.77
C ARG A 24 -1.75 -7.88 -23.14
N MET A 25 -2.03 -6.94 -22.24
CA MET A 25 -1.81 -5.51 -22.46
C MET A 25 -0.40 -5.05 -22.04
N ALA A 26 0.44 -5.93 -21.49
CA ALA A 26 1.77 -5.57 -20.99
C ALA A 26 2.67 -4.98 -22.07
N THR A 27 2.51 -5.40 -23.33
CA THR A 27 3.25 -4.85 -24.49
C THR A 27 2.93 -3.38 -24.77
N ARG A 28 1.84 -2.85 -24.21
CA ARG A 28 1.45 -1.44 -24.31
C ARG A 28 1.97 -0.61 -23.14
N SER A 29 2.48 -1.25 -22.09
CA SER A 29 3.03 -0.59 -20.91
C SER A 29 4.50 -0.23 -21.15
N GLY A 30 4.83 1.07 -21.09
CA GLY A 30 6.22 1.54 -21.13
C GLY A 30 6.96 1.43 -19.78
N MET A 31 6.23 1.24 -18.69
CA MET A 31 6.76 1.23 -17.32
C MET A 31 5.80 0.51 -16.37
N PHE A 32 6.35 -0.09 -15.31
CA PHE A 32 5.59 -0.54 -14.13
C PHE A 32 6.06 0.27 -12.93
N LEU A 33 5.14 0.98 -12.29
CA LEU A 33 5.40 1.79 -11.10
C LEU A 33 4.93 1.05 -9.85
N ILE A 34 5.77 1.02 -8.82
CA ILE A 34 5.45 0.42 -7.53
C ILE A 34 5.60 1.51 -6.46
N HIS A 35 4.56 1.66 -5.64
CA HIS A 35 4.59 2.51 -4.47
C HIS A 35 4.35 1.65 -3.23
N ASN A 36 5.34 1.60 -2.33
CA ASN A 36 5.27 0.84 -1.10
C ASN A 36 5.44 1.77 0.11
N GLY A 37 4.36 1.94 0.87
CA GLY A 37 4.36 2.71 2.12
C GLY A 37 4.62 1.78 3.31
N VAL A 38 5.59 2.13 4.16
CA VAL A 38 5.92 1.38 5.38
C VAL A 38 5.81 2.27 6.61
N VAL A 39 5.51 1.67 7.76
CA VAL A 39 5.60 2.36 9.05
C VAL A 39 7.06 2.70 9.30
N ARG A 40 7.33 3.95 9.68
CA ARG A 40 8.67 4.40 10.06
C ARG A 40 8.70 4.67 11.55
N GLU A 41 9.86 4.50 12.16
CA GLU A 41 10.12 4.80 13.57
C GLU A 41 9.97 6.30 13.89
N THR A 42 10.28 7.19 12.95
CA THR A 42 10.31 8.64 13.17
C THR A 42 8.89 9.24 13.30
N PRO A 43 8.56 9.89 14.43
CA PRO A 43 7.25 10.49 14.66
C PRO A 43 6.86 11.56 13.63
N LYS A 44 5.55 11.78 13.49
CA LYS A 44 5.00 12.83 12.61
C LYS A 44 5.38 14.23 13.09
N ALA A 45 5.41 14.47 14.40
CA ALA A 45 5.77 15.77 14.99
C ALA A 45 7.19 16.18 14.58
N GLN A 46 8.13 15.26 14.68
CA GLN A 46 9.51 15.51 14.24
C GLN A 46 9.59 15.82 12.74
N VAL A 47 9.01 14.98 11.88
CA VAL A 47 9.16 15.16 10.41
C VAL A 47 8.38 16.36 9.86
N ARG A 48 7.21 16.70 10.43
CA ARG A 48 6.35 17.77 9.88
C ARG A 48 6.44 19.08 10.64
N GLN A 49 6.87 19.07 11.90
CA GLN A 49 6.89 20.25 12.76
C GLN A 49 8.29 20.54 13.31
N GLY A 50 9.27 19.64 13.13
CA GLY A 50 10.63 19.80 13.63
C GLY A 50 10.76 19.65 15.15
N ILE A 51 9.75 19.10 15.82
CA ILE A 51 9.75 18.90 17.27
C ILE A 51 10.30 17.51 17.59
N ASP A 52 11.44 17.46 18.26
CA ASP A 52 12.04 16.24 18.78
C ASP A 52 11.78 16.15 20.30
N ASP A 53 10.88 15.25 20.68
CA ASP A 53 10.53 14.96 22.07
C ASP A 53 11.11 13.61 22.56
N GLY A 54 12.00 13.00 21.76
CA GLY A 54 12.60 11.70 22.04
C GLY A 54 11.65 10.51 21.90
N SER A 55 10.41 10.71 21.42
CA SER A 55 9.48 9.61 21.19
C SER A 55 9.81 8.81 19.92
N VAL A 56 9.39 7.55 19.89
CA VAL A 56 9.52 6.66 18.73
C VAL A 56 8.17 6.02 18.41
N VAL A 57 7.90 5.82 17.12
CA VAL A 57 6.73 5.07 16.66
C VAL A 57 7.07 3.59 16.75
N THR A 58 6.41 2.88 17.65
CA THR A 58 6.54 1.42 17.82
C THR A 58 5.50 0.62 17.03
N GLY A 59 4.55 1.30 16.41
CA GLY A 59 3.50 0.69 15.61
C GLY A 59 2.40 1.66 15.20
N MET A 60 1.45 1.17 14.41
CA MET A 60 0.32 1.95 13.91
C MET A 60 -0.94 1.09 13.84
N GLU A 61 -2.06 1.58 14.37
CA GLU A 61 -3.37 1.01 14.07
C GLU A 61 -3.83 1.52 12.69
N PHE A 62 -4.12 0.60 11.79
CA PHE A 62 -4.48 0.91 10.41
C PHE A 62 -5.76 0.19 9.97
N SER A 63 -6.67 0.94 9.37
CA SER A 63 -7.88 0.42 8.75
C SER A 63 -8.23 1.27 7.53
N TYR A 64 -9.04 0.70 6.63
CA TYR A 64 -9.46 1.38 5.41
C TYR A 64 -10.87 0.98 5.00
N ASP A 65 -11.50 1.80 4.17
CA ASP A 65 -12.79 1.50 3.56
C ASP A 65 -12.56 0.74 2.24
N ALA A 66 -12.83 -0.56 2.25
CA ALA A 66 -12.60 -1.43 1.10
C ALA A 66 -13.40 -1.00 -0.14
N ALA A 67 -14.64 -0.53 0.03
CA ALA A 67 -15.47 -0.10 -1.09
C ALA A 67 -14.89 1.15 -1.78
N LYS A 68 -14.30 2.06 -1.00
CA LYS A 68 -13.58 3.21 -1.58
C LYS A 68 -12.32 2.78 -2.32
N VAL A 69 -11.59 1.79 -1.81
CA VAL A 69 -10.39 1.26 -2.49
C VAL A 69 -10.76 0.63 -3.82
N ASP A 70 -11.78 -0.23 -3.86
CA ASP A 70 -12.24 -0.88 -5.09
C ASP A 70 -12.74 0.14 -6.13
N LYS A 71 -13.45 1.17 -5.66
CA LYS A 71 -13.87 2.28 -6.53
C LYS A 71 -12.68 2.99 -7.15
N VAL A 72 -11.67 3.35 -6.37
CA VAL A 72 -10.47 4.05 -6.86
C VAL A 72 -9.65 3.15 -7.81
N ILE A 73 -9.54 1.85 -7.54
CA ILE A 73 -8.91 0.89 -8.47
C ILE A 73 -9.62 0.91 -9.82
N THR A 74 -10.95 0.85 -9.80
CA THR A 74 -11.78 0.85 -11.02
C THR A 74 -11.62 2.17 -11.79
N GLU A 75 -11.70 3.30 -11.11
CA GLU A 75 -11.48 4.62 -11.71
C GLU A 75 -10.07 4.75 -12.31
N THR A 76 -9.05 4.23 -11.63
CA THR A 76 -7.65 4.26 -12.09
C THR A 76 -7.45 3.40 -13.34
N LEU A 77 -8.08 2.22 -13.42
CA LEU A 77 -8.03 1.37 -14.61
C LEU A 77 -8.71 1.99 -15.84
N ASN A 78 -9.58 2.98 -15.65
CA ASN A 78 -10.21 3.73 -16.74
C ASN A 78 -9.36 4.93 -17.21
N MET A 79 -8.27 5.26 -16.52
CA MET A 79 -7.38 6.35 -16.91
C MET A 79 -6.57 5.97 -18.17
N GLU A 80 -6.36 6.95 -19.04
CA GLU A 80 -5.56 6.75 -20.26
C GLU A 80 -4.13 6.32 -19.91
N GLY A 81 -3.64 5.29 -20.60
CA GLY A 81 -2.28 4.77 -20.40
C GLY A 81 -2.11 3.82 -19.21
N ILE A 82 -3.16 3.57 -18.42
CA ILE A 82 -3.14 2.57 -17.35
C ILE A 82 -3.65 1.22 -17.87
N PHE A 83 -2.80 0.19 -17.79
CA PHE A 83 -3.13 -1.16 -18.29
C PHE A 83 -3.15 -2.23 -17.20
N HIS A 84 -2.66 -1.90 -16.01
CA HIS A 84 -2.60 -2.80 -14.87
C HIS A 84 -2.63 -1.99 -13.58
N VAL A 85 -3.44 -2.42 -12.62
CA VAL A 85 -3.52 -1.86 -11.27
C VAL A 85 -3.64 -3.03 -10.31
N LYS A 86 -2.79 -3.06 -9.29
CA LYS A 86 -2.86 -4.03 -8.20
C LYS A 86 -2.56 -3.31 -6.90
N VAL A 87 -3.37 -3.57 -5.88
CA VAL A 87 -3.32 -2.87 -4.59
C VAL A 87 -3.42 -3.90 -3.48
N TRP A 88 -2.61 -3.70 -2.45
CA TRP A 88 -2.71 -4.43 -1.19
C TRP A 88 -2.52 -3.42 -0.06
N LEU A 89 -3.40 -3.52 0.93
CA LEU A 89 -3.36 -2.72 2.14
C LEU A 89 -3.43 -3.68 3.32
N ASN A 90 -2.53 -3.50 4.27
CA ASN A 90 -2.60 -4.24 5.53
C ASN A 90 -3.81 -3.76 6.36
N GLU A 91 -4.03 -4.34 7.53
CA GLU A 91 -5.11 -3.95 8.44
C GLU A 91 -4.80 -4.38 9.87
N GLY A 92 -5.33 -3.66 10.84
CA GLY A 92 -5.11 -3.90 12.26
C GLY A 92 -3.85 -3.21 12.80
N GLN A 93 -3.19 -3.87 13.75
CA GLN A 93 -1.97 -3.34 14.36
C GLN A 93 -0.77 -3.67 13.47
N LEU A 94 -0.06 -2.62 13.06
CA LEU A 94 1.19 -2.70 12.32
C LEU A 94 2.34 -2.41 13.28
N GLU A 95 3.42 -3.13 13.12
CA GLU A 95 4.69 -2.99 13.83
C GLU A 95 5.78 -2.74 12.78
#